data_AF-A0A0F6YRH1-F1
#
_entry.id   AF-A0A0F6YRH1-F1
#
_cell.length_a   1.000
_cell.length_b   1.000
_cell.length_c   1.000
_cell.angle_alpha   90.00
_cell.angle_beta   90.00
_cell.angle_gamma   90.00
#
_symmetry.space_group_name_H-M   'P 1'
#
loop_
_entity.id
_entity.type
_entity.pdbx_description
1 polymer ?
#
loop_
_entity_poly.entity_id
_entity_poly.type
_entity_poly.pdbx_seq_one_letter_code
_entity_poly.pdbx_strand_id
1 'polypeptide(L)'
;MTSSRSLRVTLEALAQGLAEPPASDDHSAVDRWTWFSGLYADQTWGLVAAIPGFPRIAADQIAGACRATASGTATVDQWRAIDSLAASGLAATQTRSLTLAWSAAIDTATDAFDYLAGHDFGGLEAILGAFEAVLTQYPAPVAAAFVDGALTAWARQLDPSLRRAA
;
A
#
# COMPACT_ATOMS: atom_id res chain seq x y z
N MET A 1 19.60 6.73 -18.64
CA MET A 1 18.41 6.07 -19.23
C MET A 1 18.16 4.66 -18.65
N THR A 2 18.80 4.27 -17.54
CA THR A 2 18.77 2.89 -16.99
C THR A 2 17.73 2.65 -15.88
N SER A 3 17.18 3.70 -15.27
CA SER A 3 16.34 3.57 -14.07
C SER A 3 14.89 3.11 -14.34
N SER A 4 14.29 3.47 -15.49
CA SER A 4 12.90 3.09 -15.82
C SER A 4 12.68 1.62 -16.09
N ARG A 5 13.67 0.98 -16.73
CA ARG A 5 13.63 -0.46 -16.96
C ARG A 5 13.72 -1.26 -15.66
N SER A 6 14.39 -0.72 -14.64
CA SER A 6 14.61 -1.42 -13.37
C SER A 6 13.33 -1.56 -12.55
N LEU A 7 12.57 -0.47 -12.37
CA LEU A 7 11.39 -0.50 -11.49
C LEU A 7 10.22 -1.30 -12.10
N ARG A 8 10.05 -1.21 -13.42
CA ARG A 8 9.04 -2.01 -14.12
C ARG A 8 9.35 -3.51 -14.08
N VAL A 9 10.63 -3.88 -14.21
CA VAL A 9 11.09 -5.27 -14.01
C VAL A 9 10.87 -5.72 -12.57
N THR A 10 11.08 -4.85 -11.57
CA THR A 10 10.76 -5.18 -10.18
C THR A 10 9.28 -5.47 -10.00
N LEU A 11 8.37 -4.64 -10.53
CA LEU A 11 6.94 -4.93 -10.46
C LEU A 11 6.55 -6.22 -11.18
N GLU A 12 7.11 -6.46 -12.36
CA GLU A 12 6.88 -7.69 -13.11
C GLU A 12 7.39 -8.91 -12.32
N ALA A 13 8.53 -8.80 -11.63
CA ALA A 13 9.05 -9.86 -10.78
C ALA A 13 8.16 -10.12 -9.56
N LEU A 14 7.64 -9.06 -8.90
CA LEU A 14 6.68 -9.18 -7.80
C LEU A 14 5.39 -9.87 -8.28
N ALA A 15 4.82 -9.42 -9.40
CA ALA A 15 3.59 -9.98 -9.97
C ALA A 15 3.74 -11.44 -10.42
N GLN A 16 4.96 -11.88 -10.77
CA GLN A 16 5.28 -13.25 -11.15
C GLN A 16 5.72 -14.13 -9.97
N GLY A 17 5.81 -13.59 -8.74
CA GLY A 17 6.34 -14.30 -7.58
C GLY A 17 7.83 -14.63 -7.68
N LEU A 18 8.59 -13.89 -8.50
CA LEU A 18 10.05 -14.02 -8.63
C LEU A 18 10.79 -13.14 -7.60
N ALA A 19 10.09 -12.21 -6.98
CA ALA A 19 10.57 -11.38 -5.89
C ALA A 19 9.48 -11.27 -4.82
N GLU A 20 9.91 -11.18 -3.56
CA GLU A 20 9.01 -11.08 -2.42
C GLU A 20 8.49 -9.65 -2.27
N PRO A 21 7.17 -9.42 -2.18
CA PRO A 21 6.63 -8.10 -1.92
C PRO A 21 6.89 -7.69 -0.47
N PRO A 22 6.87 -6.38 -0.15
CA PRO A 22 6.70 -5.97 1.23
C PRO A 22 5.38 -6.53 1.79
N ALA A 23 5.27 -6.68 3.11
CA ALA A 23 4.07 -7.23 3.75
C ALA A 23 3.60 -8.60 3.20
N SER A 24 4.56 -9.46 2.85
CA SER A 24 4.26 -10.77 2.29
C SER A 24 3.66 -11.77 3.28
N ASP A 25 3.07 -12.84 2.73
CA ASP A 25 2.34 -13.88 3.47
C ASP A 25 3.21 -14.66 4.47
N ASP A 26 4.54 -14.65 4.31
CA ASP A 26 5.49 -15.27 5.24
C ASP A 26 5.60 -14.54 6.60
N HIS A 27 4.93 -13.40 6.76
CA HIS A 27 5.00 -12.54 7.94
C HIS A 27 3.67 -12.44 8.67
N SER A 28 3.74 -12.02 9.94
CA SER A 28 2.55 -11.92 10.79
C SER A 28 1.54 -10.93 10.21
N ALA A 29 0.24 -11.22 10.35
CA ALA A 29 -0.81 -10.28 9.95
C ALA A 29 -0.62 -8.89 10.60
N VAL A 30 -0.17 -8.86 11.85
CA VAL A 30 0.12 -7.61 12.59
C VAL A 30 1.16 -6.78 11.86
N ASP A 31 2.26 -7.39 11.42
CA ASP A 31 3.31 -6.70 10.69
C ASP A 31 2.81 -6.19 9.33
N ARG A 32 2.11 -7.04 8.60
CA ARG A 32 1.58 -6.72 7.27
C ARG A 32 0.61 -5.54 7.33
N TRP A 33 -0.36 -5.58 8.23
CA TRP A 33 -1.32 -4.49 8.46
C TRP A 33 -0.64 -3.21 8.97
N THR A 34 0.40 -3.32 9.79
CA THR A 34 1.19 -2.15 10.21
C THR A 34 1.86 -1.48 9.01
N TRP A 35 2.44 -2.27 8.11
CA TRP A 35 3.07 -1.73 6.90
C TRP A 35 2.05 -1.10 5.93
N PHE A 36 0.87 -1.72 5.74
CA PHE A 36 -0.22 -1.13 4.96
C PHE A 36 -0.63 0.24 5.49
N SER A 37 -0.58 0.46 6.81
CA SER A 37 -0.86 1.80 7.35
C SER A 37 0.13 2.87 6.84
N GLY A 38 1.39 2.50 6.64
CA GLY A 38 2.41 3.34 6.02
C GLY A 38 2.17 3.54 4.52
N LEU A 39 1.75 2.49 3.81
CA LEU A 39 1.45 2.56 2.37
C LEU A 39 0.50 3.70 2.03
N TYR A 40 -0.50 3.95 2.88
CA TYR A 40 -1.44 5.04 2.68
C TYR A 40 -0.95 6.38 3.24
N ALA A 41 -0.47 6.42 4.49
CA ALA A 41 -0.35 7.67 5.25
C ALA A 41 1.09 8.14 5.53
N ASP A 42 2.12 7.37 5.16
CA ASP A 42 3.50 7.85 5.32
C ASP A 42 3.74 9.12 4.49
N GLN A 43 4.32 10.15 5.11
CA GLN A 43 4.49 11.47 4.51
C GLN A 43 5.69 11.59 3.58
N THR A 44 6.51 10.54 3.50
CA THR A 44 7.71 10.48 2.67
C THR A 44 7.50 9.55 1.49
N TRP A 45 6.93 8.36 1.72
CA TRP A 45 6.82 7.33 0.68
C TRP A 45 5.39 6.83 0.40
N GLY A 46 4.43 7.11 1.27
CA GLY A 46 3.05 6.64 1.14
C GLY A 46 2.28 7.33 0.01
N LEU A 47 1.10 6.78 -0.34
CA LEU A 47 0.23 7.31 -1.40
C LEU A 47 -0.18 8.76 -1.16
N VAL A 48 -0.37 9.17 0.10
CA VAL A 48 -0.66 10.58 0.45
C VAL A 48 0.46 11.55 0.04
N ALA A 49 1.71 11.08 0.04
CA ALA A 49 2.88 11.87 -0.37
C ALA A 49 3.15 11.74 -1.87
N ALA A 50 2.94 10.53 -2.42
CA ALA A 50 3.32 10.18 -3.78
C ALA A 50 2.26 10.51 -4.84
N ILE A 51 0.97 10.58 -4.49
CA ILE A 51 -0.09 10.79 -5.49
C ILE A 51 -0.77 12.14 -5.25
N PRO A 52 -0.42 13.18 -6.03
CA PRO A 52 -1.11 14.46 -5.97
C PRO A 52 -2.62 14.28 -6.17
N GLY A 53 -3.40 14.83 -5.25
CA GLY A 53 -4.85 14.72 -5.26
C GLY A 53 -5.42 13.51 -4.53
N PHE A 54 -4.58 12.57 -4.05
CA PHE A 54 -5.06 11.53 -3.15
C PHE A 54 -5.38 12.15 -1.78
N PRO A 55 -6.64 12.13 -1.30
CA PRO A 55 -7.03 12.93 -0.14
C PRO A 55 -6.36 12.45 1.14
N ARG A 56 -5.69 13.36 1.86
CA ARG A 56 -5.07 13.07 3.17
C ARG A 56 -6.06 12.47 4.17
N ILE A 57 -7.29 12.98 4.22
CA ILE A 57 -8.32 12.46 5.13
C ILE A 57 -8.61 10.99 4.83
N ALA A 58 -8.70 10.62 3.55
CA ALA A 58 -8.92 9.23 3.15
C ALA A 58 -7.72 8.35 3.49
N ALA A 59 -6.50 8.82 3.19
CA ALA A 59 -5.27 8.12 3.57
C ALA A 59 -5.18 7.85 5.08
N ASP A 60 -5.49 8.86 5.91
CA ASP A 60 -5.46 8.76 7.36
C ASP A 60 -6.54 7.79 7.89
N GLN A 61 -7.73 7.76 7.26
CA GLN A 61 -8.80 6.81 7.58
C GLN A 61 -8.42 5.37 7.26
N ILE A 62 -7.89 5.12 6.06
CA ILE A 62 -7.44 3.78 5.64
C ILE A 62 -6.30 3.30 6.54
N ALA A 63 -5.30 4.15 6.79
CA ALA A 63 -4.20 3.83 7.69
C ALA A 63 -4.66 3.59 9.12
N GLY A 64 -5.67 4.32 9.59
CA GLY A 64 -6.32 4.09 10.88
C GLY A 64 -6.96 2.72 10.97
N ALA A 65 -7.67 2.28 9.94
CA ALA A 65 -8.24 0.94 9.88
C ALA A 65 -7.18 -0.15 9.79
N CYS A 66 -6.11 0.05 9.01
CA CYS A 66 -4.97 -0.88 8.97
C CYS A 66 -4.37 -1.09 10.37
N ARG A 67 -4.16 -0.01 11.14
CA ARG A 67 -3.68 -0.11 12.54
C ARG A 67 -4.70 -0.77 13.47
N ALA A 68 -5.99 -0.53 13.26
CA ALA A 68 -7.04 -1.19 14.01
C ALA A 68 -7.05 -2.71 13.71
N THR A 69 -6.84 -3.11 12.46
CA THR A 69 -6.74 -4.52 12.07
C THR A 69 -5.51 -5.17 12.69
N ALA A 70 -4.35 -4.50 12.64
CA ALA A 70 -3.12 -4.96 13.28
C ALA A 70 -3.26 -5.17 14.80
N SER A 71 -4.10 -4.37 15.46
CA SER A 71 -4.36 -4.47 16.91
C SER A 71 -5.58 -5.34 17.27
N GLY A 72 -6.25 -5.95 16.29
CA GLY A 72 -7.45 -6.76 16.52
C GLY A 72 -8.68 -5.96 16.95
N THR A 73 -8.74 -4.67 16.65
CA THR A 73 -9.83 -3.76 17.03
C THR A 73 -10.66 -3.25 15.84
N ALA A 74 -10.27 -3.58 14.61
CA ALA A 74 -11.03 -3.20 13.42
C ALA A 74 -12.42 -3.84 13.41
N THR A 75 -13.37 -3.15 12.80
CA THR A 75 -14.72 -3.66 12.60
C THR A 75 -15.05 -3.78 11.12
N VAL A 76 -16.00 -4.66 10.79
CA VAL A 76 -16.51 -4.79 9.42
C VAL A 76 -17.10 -3.47 8.92
N ASP A 77 -17.81 -2.72 9.77
CA ASP A 77 -18.41 -1.45 9.37
C ASP A 77 -17.37 -0.36 9.09
N GLN A 78 -16.23 -0.38 9.78
CA GLN A 78 -15.10 0.50 9.46
C GLN A 78 -14.57 0.22 8.05
N TRP A 79 -14.39 -1.05 7.67
CA TRP A 79 -13.91 -1.42 6.35
C TRP A 79 -14.96 -1.22 5.25
N ARG A 80 -16.26 -1.37 5.55
CA ARG A 80 -17.36 -0.97 4.62
C ARG A 80 -17.36 0.53 4.32
N ALA A 81 -17.09 1.35 5.33
CA ALA A 81 -16.98 2.79 5.13
C ALA A 81 -15.78 3.14 4.24
N ILE A 82 -14.65 2.45 4.40
CA ILE A 82 -13.46 2.60 3.55
C ILE A 82 -13.72 2.13 2.13
N ASP A 83 -14.35 0.97 1.94
CA ASP A 83 -14.71 0.47 0.61
C ASP A 83 -15.64 1.45 -0.13
N SER A 84 -16.66 1.95 0.55
CA SER A 84 -17.57 2.97 0.00
C SER A 84 -16.85 4.28 -0.35
N LEU A 85 -15.92 4.72 0.51
CA LEU A 85 -15.06 5.87 0.27
C LEU A 85 -14.17 5.66 -0.96
N ALA A 86 -13.54 4.50 -1.06
CA ALA A 86 -12.64 4.15 -2.15
C ALA A 86 -13.38 4.03 -3.49
N ALA A 87 -14.56 3.41 -3.51
CA ALA A 87 -15.44 3.35 -4.67
C ALA A 87 -15.88 4.75 -5.13
N SER A 88 -16.22 5.63 -4.18
CA SER A 88 -16.57 7.03 -4.48
C SER A 88 -15.37 7.81 -5.05
N GLY A 89 -14.19 7.64 -4.46
CA GLY A 89 -12.94 8.23 -4.95
C GLY A 89 -12.58 7.74 -6.35
N LEU A 90 -12.75 6.43 -6.60
CA LEU A 90 -12.55 5.81 -7.91
C LEU A 90 -13.52 6.36 -8.96
N ALA A 91 -14.80 6.57 -8.60
CA ALA A 91 -15.80 7.12 -9.51
C ALA A 91 -15.56 8.61 -9.85
N ALA A 92 -14.95 9.36 -8.93
CA ALA A 92 -14.70 10.79 -9.08
C ALA A 92 -13.34 11.15 -9.72
N THR A 93 -12.43 10.18 -9.83
CA THR A 93 -11.07 10.42 -10.32
C THR A 93 -11.00 10.71 -11.82
N GLN A 94 -9.98 11.47 -12.23
CA GLN A 94 -9.75 11.86 -13.62
C GLN A 94 -8.37 11.42 -14.15
N THR A 95 -7.50 10.88 -13.28
CA THR A 95 -6.15 10.45 -13.67
C THR A 95 -5.94 8.97 -13.40
N ARG A 96 -5.13 8.33 -14.25
CA ARG A 96 -4.83 6.90 -14.12
C ARG A 96 -4.11 6.57 -12.81
N SER A 97 -3.22 7.45 -12.33
CA SER A 97 -2.52 7.28 -11.05
C SER A 97 -3.51 7.26 -9.89
N LEU A 98 -4.48 8.17 -9.85
CA LEU A 98 -5.52 8.17 -8.82
C LEU A 98 -6.49 6.99 -8.96
N THR A 99 -6.83 6.55 -10.18
CA THR A 99 -7.59 5.31 -10.40
C THR A 99 -6.91 4.13 -9.73
N LEU A 100 -5.60 3.96 -9.95
CA LEU A 100 -4.82 2.88 -9.38
C LEU A 100 -4.69 2.98 -7.85
N ALA A 101 -4.50 4.19 -7.31
CA ALA A 101 -4.45 4.41 -5.87
C ALA A 101 -5.77 4.06 -5.17
N TRP A 102 -6.91 4.40 -5.78
CA TRP A 102 -8.22 4.03 -5.25
C TRP A 102 -8.54 2.55 -5.45
N SER A 103 -8.11 1.93 -6.55
CA SER A 103 -8.19 0.47 -6.71
C SER A 103 -7.41 -0.26 -5.61
N ALA A 104 -6.19 0.17 -5.29
CA ALA A 104 -5.42 -0.42 -4.19
C ALA A 104 -6.13 -0.32 -2.84
N ALA A 105 -6.88 0.77 -2.59
CA ALA A 105 -7.69 0.92 -1.37
C ALA A 105 -8.90 -0.05 -1.34
N ILE A 106 -9.51 -0.34 -2.49
CA ILE A 106 -10.58 -1.35 -2.62
C ILE A 106 -10.01 -2.76 -2.39
N ASP A 107 -8.85 -3.05 -2.98
CA ASP A 107 -8.17 -4.34 -2.81
C ASP A 107 -7.82 -4.56 -1.32
N THR A 108 -7.29 -3.54 -0.64
CA THR A 108 -7.03 -3.60 0.80
C THR A 108 -8.30 -3.79 1.64
N ALA A 109 -9.42 -3.20 1.23
CA ALA A 109 -10.70 -3.44 1.91
C ALA A 109 -11.18 -4.88 1.72
N THR A 110 -10.94 -5.46 0.54
CA THR A 110 -11.23 -6.88 0.25
C THR A 110 -10.40 -7.80 1.15
N ASP A 111 -9.08 -7.59 1.20
CA ASP A 111 -8.18 -8.32 2.12
C ASP A 111 -8.61 -8.18 3.58
N ALA A 112 -9.11 -7.00 3.98
CA ALA A 112 -9.59 -6.79 5.33
C ALA A 112 -10.89 -7.56 5.64
N PHE A 113 -11.80 -7.68 4.67
CA PHE A 113 -13.00 -8.49 4.84
C PHE A 113 -12.67 -9.98 4.97
N ASP A 114 -11.75 -10.48 4.14
CA ASP A 114 -11.28 -11.86 4.22
C ASP A 114 -10.62 -12.13 5.59
N TYR A 115 -9.72 -11.25 6.01
CA TYR A 115 -9.06 -11.36 7.31
C TYR A 115 -10.06 -11.35 8.49
N LEU A 116 -11.04 -10.44 8.46
CA LEU A 116 -12.07 -10.35 9.51
C LEU A 116 -13.04 -11.54 9.51
N ALA A 117 -13.19 -12.23 8.38
CA ALA A 117 -13.93 -13.49 8.28
C ALA A 117 -13.12 -14.71 8.76
N GLY A 118 -11.85 -14.52 9.13
CA GLY A 118 -10.95 -15.60 9.54
C GLY A 118 -10.32 -16.36 8.37
N HIS A 119 -10.29 -15.75 7.18
CA HIS A 119 -9.58 -16.24 6.01
C HIS A 119 -8.18 -15.63 5.91
N ASP A 120 -7.32 -16.28 5.13
CA ASP A 120 -6.04 -15.68 4.74
C ASP A 120 -6.27 -14.49 3.80
N PHE A 121 -5.35 -13.54 3.81
CA PHE A 121 -5.36 -12.37 2.92
C PHE A 121 -3.98 -12.21 2.26
N GLY A 122 -3.94 -11.69 1.04
CA GLY A 122 -2.73 -11.66 0.20
C GLY A 122 -2.08 -10.28 0.15
N GLY A 123 -2.86 -9.21 -0.09
CA GLY A 123 -2.33 -7.85 -0.14
C GLY A 123 -1.48 -7.49 -1.36
N LEU A 124 -1.19 -8.45 -2.25
CA LEU A 124 -0.32 -8.24 -3.41
C LEU A 124 -0.95 -7.27 -4.42
N GLU A 125 -2.25 -7.38 -4.66
CA GLU A 125 -3.02 -6.53 -5.55
C GLU A 125 -2.94 -5.06 -5.09
N ALA A 126 -3.11 -4.81 -3.80
CA ALA A 126 -2.98 -3.48 -3.22
C ALA A 126 -1.56 -2.90 -3.39
N ILE A 127 -0.52 -3.72 -3.18
CA ILE A 127 0.88 -3.31 -3.34
C ILE A 127 1.19 -2.96 -4.79
N LEU A 128 0.83 -3.86 -5.72
CA LEU A 128 1.06 -3.65 -7.15
C LEU A 128 0.28 -2.43 -7.67
N GLY A 129 -0.98 -2.28 -7.25
CA GLY A 129 -1.81 -1.12 -7.59
C GLY A 129 -1.21 0.19 -7.09
N ALA A 130 -0.73 0.23 -5.85
CA ALA A 130 -0.09 1.41 -5.27
C ALA A 130 1.23 1.75 -5.97
N PHE A 131 2.09 0.78 -6.25
CA PHE A 131 3.36 1.04 -6.93
C PHE A 131 3.17 1.42 -8.41
N GLU A 132 2.21 0.80 -9.11
CA GLU A 132 1.87 1.19 -10.48
C GLU A 132 1.26 2.60 -10.51
N ALA A 133 0.51 3.01 -9.48
CA ALA A 133 0.02 4.39 -9.35
C ALA A 133 1.17 5.39 -9.32
N VAL A 134 2.20 5.12 -8.52
CA VAL A 134 3.40 5.98 -8.41
C VAL A 134 4.19 6.00 -9.71
N LEU A 135 4.39 4.83 -10.35
CA LEU A 135 5.04 4.72 -11.65
C LEU A 135 4.29 5.45 -12.77
N THR A 136 2.96 5.45 -12.71
CA THR A 136 2.11 6.20 -13.65
C THR A 136 2.23 7.70 -13.41
N GLN A 137 2.41 8.13 -12.15
CA GLN A 137 2.47 9.53 -11.75
C GLN A 137 3.82 10.19 -12.08
N TYR A 138 4.92 9.45 -12.00
CA TYR A 138 6.26 10.02 -12.06
C TYR A 138 7.20 9.32 -13.04
N PRO A 139 8.21 10.04 -13.56
CA PRO A 139 9.36 9.39 -14.19
C PRO A 139 10.02 8.42 -13.23
N ALA A 140 10.52 7.31 -13.77
CA ALA A 140 10.98 6.20 -12.95
C ALA A 140 12.05 6.49 -11.88
N PRO A 141 13.02 7.40 -12.06
CA PRO A 141 13.96 7.72 -10.97
C PRO A 141 13.24 8.28 -9.73
N VAL A 142 12.17 9.03 -9.94
CA VAL A 142 11.36 9.60 -8.86
C VAL A 142 10.47 8.53 -8.26
N ALA A 143 9.79 7.73 -9.10
CA ALA A 143 8.98 6.61 -8.62
C ALA A 143 9.80 5.59 -7.80
N ALA A 144 11.05 5.32 -8.20
CA ALA A 144 11.97 4.43 -7.49
C ALA A 144 12.25 4.93 -6.07
N ALA A 145 12.40 6.25 -5.85
CA ALA A 145 12.61 6.78 -4.50
C ALA A 145 11.45 6.47 -3.54
N PHE A 146 10.20 6.53 -4.03
CA PHE A 146 9.02 6.16 -3.23
C PHE A 146 8.98 4.65 -2.94
N VAL A 147 9.20 3.81 -3.96
CA VAL A 147 9.18 2.35 -3.81
C VAL A 147 10.32 1.88 -2.90
N ASP A 148 11.54 2.40 -3.08
CA ASP A 148 12.69 2.11 -2.22
C ASP A 148 12.42 2.55 -0.77
N GLY A 149 11.74 3.68 -0.58
CA GLY A 149 11.27 4.13 0.73
C GLY A 149 10.32 3.13 1.39
N ALA A 150 9.35 2.62 0.63
CA ALA A 150 8.38 1.61 1.08
C ALA A 150 9.07 0.28 1.46
N LEU A 151 10.00 -0.18 0.62
CA LEU A 151 10.80 -1.39 0.86
C LEU A 151 11.74 -1.24 2.06
N THR A 152 12.37 -0.07 2.20
CA THR A 152 13.23 0.23 3.35
C THR A 152 12.42 0.28 4.64
N ALA A 153 11.22 0.85 4.61
CA ALA A 153 10.31 0.86 5.75
C ALA A 153 9.93 -0.56 6.18
N TRP A 154 9.65 -1.45 5.22
CA TRP A 154 9.39 -2.86 5.49
C TRP A 154 10.60 -3.54 6.17
N ALA A 155 11.80 -3.40 5.59
CA ALA A 155 13.01 -3.99 6.16
C ALA A 155 13.29 -3.50 7.60
N ARG A 156 13.08 -2.21 7.88
CA ARG A 156 13.23 -1.63 9.23
C ARG A 156 12.17 -2.08 10.22
N GLN A 157 10.97 -2.43 9.73
CA GLN A 157 9.93 -2.96 10.58
C GLN A 157 10.31 -4.34 11.09
N LEU A 158 10.74 -5.22 10.17
CA LEU A 158 11.15 -6.59 10.43
C LEU A 158 12.46 -6.71 11.22
N ASP A 159 13.40 -5.80 11.00
CA ASP A 159 14.66 -5.75 11.73
C ASP A 159 14.73 -4.52 12.66
N PRO A 160 14.45 -4.69 13.97
CA PRO A 160 14.54 -3.61 14.95
C PRO A 160 15.94 -2.98 15.06
N SER A 161 17.01 -3.68 14.64
CA SER A 161 18.37 -3.15 14.69
C SER A 161 18.60 -2.03 13.67
N LEU A 162 17.86 -2.03 12.55
CA LEU A 162 17.89 -0.99 11.52
C LEU A 162 17.17 0.30 11.93
N ARG A 163 16.48 0.33 13.08
CA ARG A 163 15.80 1.53 13.60
C ARG A 163 16.74 2.54 14.27
N ARG A 164 17.97 2.15 14.62
CA ARG A 164 18.94 3.00 15.36
C ARG A 164 19.95 3.75 14.49
N ALA A 165 19.92 3.56 13.17
CA ALA A 165 20.93 4.07 12.24
C ALA A 165 20.52 5.34 11.47
N ALA A 166 19.41 5.99 11.83
CA ALA A 166 18.86 7.17 11.15
C ALA A 166 18.78 8.37 12.10
#